data_AF-A0A1B6JHU4-F1
#
_entry.id   AF-A0A1B6JHU4-F1
#
_cell.length_a   1.000
_cell.length_b   1.000
_cell.length_c   1.000
_cell.angle_alpha   90.00
_cell.angle_beta   90.00
_cell.angle_gamma   90.00
#
_symmetry.space_group_name_H-M   'P 1'
#
loop_
_entity.id
_entity.type
_entity.pdbx_description
1 polymer ?
#
loop_
_entity_poly.entity_id
_entity_poly.type
_entity_poly.pdbx_seq_one_letter_code
_entity_poly.pdbx_strand_id
1 'polypeptide(L)'
;VRSNKPDPSSNMEVTLQESSTAADLKNLLIALTFPKPPANITPEILFGKVLVKMKEITGKVTPARVGKPIFTGVLSDKQWHQIQELQTELHKEYRMRREMLLKRLDVTIQSFQWSERLKNQQDRVVAVYGNKRNAMKVEPNVDLADLLAARDDLAILEKTSNASVRKNTQSSINKVMIGMVPDRGGRPSEQQAPPPEMPSWQQRPGGGGGGGGGRG
;
A
#
# COMPACT_ATOMS: atom_id res chain seq x y z
N VAL A 1 -27.15 -21.74 59.93
CA VAL A 1 -25.94 -21.04 59.44
C VAL A 1 -25.12 -22.04 58.63
N ARG A 2 -25.19 -22.01 57.30
CA ARG A 2 -24.36 -22.85 56.41
C ARG A 2 -23.45 -21.91 55.64
N SER A 3 -22.18 -21.89 56.05
CA SER A 3 -21.14 -21.05 55.49
C SER A 3 -20.72 -21.61 54.13
N ASN A 4 -21.01 -20.88 53.05
CA ASN A 4 -20.42 -21.14 51.73
C ASN A 4 -18.92 -20.87 51.82
N LYS A 5 -18.11 -21.93 51.88
CA LYS A 5 -16.67 -21.84 51.62
C LYS A 5 -16.47 -21.71 50.10
N PRO A 6 -15.67 -20.77 49.61
CA PRO A 6 -15.34 -20.70 48.19
C PRO A 6 -14.40 -21.86 47.80
N ASP A 7 -14.65 -22.40 46.62
CA ASP A 7 -13.96 -23.53 45.98
C ASP A 7 -12.53 -23.10 45.55
N PRO A 8 -11.45 -23.79 45.96
CA PRO A 8 -10.07 -23.38 45.67
C PRO A 8 -9.57 -23.77 44.26
N SER A 9 -10.47 -24.18 43.37
CA SER A 9 -10.17 -24.73 42.04
C SER A 9 -10.37 -23.76 40.88
N SER A 10 -10.70 -22.49 41.14
CA SER A 10 -10.68 -21.44 40.13
C SER A 10 -9.24 -20.99 39.87
N ASN A 11 -8.54 -21.73 39.00
CA ASN A 11 -7.34 -21.23 38.35
C ASN A 11 -7.75 -19.96 37.57
N MET A 12 -7.46 -18.81 38.17
CA MET A 12 -7.59 -17.51 37.53
C MET A 12 -6.58 -17.48 36.38
N GLU A 13 -7.00 -17.92 35.20
CA GLU A 13 -6.21 -17.80 33.98
C GLU A 13 -6.20 -16.32 33.60
N VAL A 14 -5.22 -15.60 34.15
CA VAL A 14 -4.95 -14.21 33.79
C VAL A 14 -4.40 -14.25 32.36
N THR A 15 -5.32 -14.15 31.40
CA THR A 15 -4.96 -13.88 30.00
C THR A 15 -4.44 -12.46 29.91
N LEU A 16 -3.13 -12.31 30.11
CA LEU A 16 -2.43 -11.06 29.83
C LEU A 16 -2.61 -10.78 28.33
N GLN A 17 -3.38 -9.74 28.01
CA GLN A 17 -3.47 -9.24 26.65
C GLN A 17 -2.11 -8.65 26.27
N GLU A 18 -1.32 -9.42 25.52
CA GLU A 18 -0.05 -8.98 24.96
C GLU A 18 -0.31 -7.85 23.96
N SER A 19 0.39 -6.71 24.12
CA SER A 19 0.32 -5.64 23.13
C SER A 19 1.03 -6.05 21.84
N SER A 20 0.63 -5.48 20.70
CA SER A 20 1.30 -5.74 19.40
C SER A 20 2.81 -5.50 19.50
N THR A 21 3.21 -4.39 20.12
CA THR A 21 4.61 -4.04 20.34
C THR A 21 5.35 -5.08 21.19
N ALA A 22 4.72 -5.64 22.23
CA ALA A 22 5.33 -6.68 23.04
C ALA A 22 5.51 -7.99 22.24
N ALA A 23 4.51 -8.36 21.43
CA ALA A 23 4.60 -9.51 20.53
C ALA A 23 5.71 -9.34 19.50
N ASP A 24 5.86 -8.15 18.90
CA ASP A 24 6.92 -7.86 17.93
C ASP A 24 8.32 -7.93 18.56
N LEU A 25 8.48 -7.38 19.77
CA LEU A 25 9.75 -7.47 20.50
C LEU A 25 10.09 -8.92 20.86
N LYS A 26 9.12 -9.70 21.30
CA LYS A 26 9.28 -11.14 21.58
C LYS A 26 9.67 -11.90 20.32
N ASN A 27 8.98 -11.67 19.21
CA ASN A 27 9.27 -12.29 17.92
C ASN A 27 10.67 -11.93 17.42
N LEU A 28 11.09 -10.67 17.59
CA LEU A 28 12.44 -10.22 17.27
C LEU A 28 13.49 -10.98 18.08
N LEU A 29 13.29 -11.14 19.38
CA LEU A 29 14.25 -11.85 20.24
C LEU A 29 14.34 -13.33 19.89
N ILE A 30 13.20 -13.98 19.62
CA ILE A 30 13.15 -15.37 19.17
C ILE A 30 13.87 -15.52 17.82
N ALA A 31 13.58 -14.65 16.85
CA ALA A 31 14.21 -14.68 15.53
C ALA A 31 15.73 -14.48 15.59
N LEU A 32 16.20 -13.64 16.50
CA LEU A 32 17.62 -13.41 16.76
C LEU A 32 18.25 -14.44 17.71
N THR A 33 17.50 -15.47 18.12
CA THR A 33 17.93 -16.55 19.02
C THR A 33 18.42 -16.06 20.39
N PHE A 34 17.87 -14.95 20.89
CA PHE A 34 18.14 -14.49 22.24
C PHE A 34 17.42 -15.34 23.29
N PRO A 35 18.06 -15.61 24.45
CA PRO A 35 17.36 -16.17 25.59
C PRO A 35 16.35 -15.17 26.16
N LYS A 36 15.39 -15.67 26.96
CA LYS A 36 14.41 -14.83 27.65
C LYS A 36 15.15 -13.74 28.47
N PRO A 37 14.85 -12.45 28.27
CA PRO A 37 15.55 -11.38 28.98
C PRO A 37 15.31 -11.46 30.50
N PRO A 38 16.31 -11.07 31.32
CA PRO A 38 16.12 -10.91 32.76
C PRO A 38 15.05 -9.86 33.06
N ALA A 39 14.29 -10.03 34.14
CA ALA A 39 13.21 -9.11 34.52
C ALA A 39 13.68 -7.65 34.75
N ASN A 40 14.97 -7.45 35.09
CA ASN A 40 15.55 -6.14 35.43
C ASN A 40 16.37 -5.53 34.27
N ILE A 41 16.19 -6.01 33.03
CA ILE A 41 16.96 -5.47 31.90
C ILE A 41 16.45 -4.07 31.49
N THR A 42 17.36 -3.13 31.26
CA THR A 42 17.00 -1.82 30.71
C THR A 42 16.86 -1.90 29.19
N PRO A 43 16.01 -1.05 28.57
CA PRO A 43 15.87 -1.01 27.11
C PRO A 43 17.20 -0.76 26.39
N GLU A 44 18.06 0.09 26.94
CA GLU A 44 19.38 0.42 26.39
C GLU A 44 20.29 -0.81 26.25
N ILE A 45 20.36 -1.65 27.30
CA ILE A 45 21.16 -2.87 27.27
C ILE A 45 20.57 -3.88 26.30
N LEU A 46 19.24 -4.01 26.26
CA LEU A 46 18.54 -4.92 25.37
C LEU A 46 18.81 -4.54 23.90
N PHE A 47 18.51 -3.31 23.52
CA PHE A 47 18.70 -2.83 22.14
C PHE A 47 20.17 -2.76 21.76
N GLY A 48 21.08 -2.45 22.69
CA GLY A 48 22.52 -2.52 22.47
C GLY A 48 22.97 -3.93 22.04
N LYS A 49 22.51 -4.97 22.73
CA LYS A 49 22.81 -6.38 22.37
C LYS A 49 22.18 -6.77 21.03
N VAL A 50 20.93 -6.36 20.79
CA VAL A 50 20.21 -6.60 19.52
C VAL A 50 20.98 -5.99 18.35
N LEU A 51 21.42 -4.73 18.47
CA LEU A 51 22.17 -4.03 17.41
C LEU A 51 23.48 -4.73 17.07
N VAL A 52 24.23 -5.20 18.08
CA VAL A 52 25.46 -5.98 17.87
C VAL A 52 25.15 -7.27 17.11
N LYS A 53 24.11 -8.00 17.51
CA LYS A 53 23.73 -9.26 16.84
C LYS A 53 23.24 -9.03 15.41
N MET A 54 22.47 -7.96 15.17
CA MET A 54 22.03 -7.60 13.83
C MET A 54 23.20 -7.24 12.91
N LYS A 55 24.21 -6.51 13.40
CA LYS A 55 25.43 -6.24 12.64
C LYS A 55 26.20 -7.52 12.31
N GLU A 56 26.32 -8.44 13.26
CA GLU A 56 26.97 -9.74 13.06
C GLU A 56 26.26 -10.56 11.97
N ILE A 57 24.93 -10.65 12.03
CA ILE A 57 24.14 -11.41 11.06
C ILE A 57 24.21 -10.73 9.68
N THR A 58 24.04 -9.41 9.62
CA THR A 58 24.08 -8.67 8.35
C THR A 58 25.45 -8.79 7.69
N GLY A 59 26.54 -8.86 8.46
CA GLY A 59 27.90 -9.09 7.95
C GLY A 59 28.12 -10.48 7.35
N LYS A 60 27.34 -11.50 7.76
CA LYS A 60 27.39 -12.85 7.19
C LYS A 60 26.52 -13.00 5.93
N VAL A 61 25.62 -12.06 5.68
CA VAL A 61 24.67 -12.12 4.57
C VAL A 61 25.25 -11.40 3.36
N THR A 62 25.11 -11.99 2.18
CA THR A 62 25.56 -11.37 0.92
C THR A 62 24.83 -10.02 0.70
N PRO A 63 25.51 -8.95 0.27
CA PRO A 63 24.90 -7.64 0.03
C PRO A 63 23.66 -7.66 -0.87
N ALA A 64 23.61 -8.62 -1.80
CA ALA A 64 22.48 -8.82 -2.72
C ALA A 64 21.16 -9.25 -2.04
N ARG A 65 21.18 -9.72 -0.79
CA ARG A 65 19.97 -10.21 -0.11
C ARG A 65 19.24 -9.15 0.72
N VAL A 66 19.95 -8.17 1.27
CA VAL A 66 19.38 -7.16 2.17
C VAL A 66 19.31 -5.78 1.51
N GLY A 67 20.16 -5.50 0.51
CA GLY A 67 20.20 -4.19 -0.15
C GLY A 67 20.75 -3.09 0.76
N LYS A 68 20.98 -1.92 0.18
CA LYS A 68 21.45 -0.74 0.92
C LYS A 68 20.24 0.01 1.50
N PRO A 69 20.34 0.58 2.71
CA PRO A 69 19.31 1.49 3.19
C PRO A 69 19.13 2.66 2.21
N ILE A 70 17.89 3.07 1.95
CA ILE A 70 17.62 4.29 1.16
C ILE A 70 18.11 5.54 1.91
N PHE A 71 18.05 5.52 3.24
CA PHE A 71 18.42 6.65 4.09
C PHE A 71 19.43 6.21 5.16
N THR A 72 20.54 6.97 5.27
CA THR A 72 21.62 6.72 6.25
C THR A 72 21.95 7.94 7.10
N GLY A 73 21.12 8.98 7.07
CA GLY A 73 21.33 10.24 7.79
C GLY A 73 20.75 10.24 9.20
N VAL A 74 21.02 11.33 9.93
CA VAL A 74 20.32 11.65 11.18
C VAL A 74 19.30 12.74 10.88
N LEU A 75 18.09 12.58 11.40
CA LEU A 75 17.01 13.55 11.26
C LEU A 75 16.96 14.43 12.51
N SER A 76 16.85 15.74 12.29
CA SER A 76 16.58 16.71 13.36
C SER A 76 15.12 16.61 13.85
N ASP A 77 14.83 17.11 15.04
CA ASP A 77 13.47 17.10 15.60
C ASP A 77 12.46 17.78 14.69
N LYS A 78 12.85 18.88 14.03
CA LYS A 78 12.01 19.56 13.05
C LYS A 78 11.68 18.67 11.84
N GLN A 79 12.66 17.90 11.34
CA GLN A 79 12.43 16.98 10.22
C GLN A 79 11.57 15.79 10.65
N TRP A 80 11.73 15.27 11.86
CA TRP A 80 10.85 14.23 12.40
C TRP A 80 9.40 14.69 12.46
N HIS A 81 9.16 15.91 12.95
CA HIS A 81 7.81 16.48 12.96
C HIS A 81 7.23 16.62 11.55
N GLN A 82 8.01 17.12 10.58
CA GLN A 82 7.56 17.23 9.19
C GLN A 82 7.22 15.87 8.57
N ILE A 83 8.04 14.84 8.82
CA ILE A 83 7.78 13.50 8.31
C ILE A 83 6.53 12.89 8.94
N GLN A 84 6.30 13.13 10.23
CA GLN A 84 5.11 12.65 10.92
C GLN A 84 3.83 13.33 10.39
N GLU A 85 3.88 14.62 10.08
CA GLU A 85 2.77 15.34 9.44
C GLU A 85 2.46 14.76 8.05
N LEU A 86 3.50 14.57 7.22
CA LEU A 86 3.36 13.94 5.91
C LEU A 86 2.81 12.52 6.00
N GLN A 87 3.28 11.70 6.95
CA GLN A 87 2.74 10.37 7.18
C GLN A 87 1.24 10.47 7.48
N THR A 88 0.83 11.41 8.32
CA THR A 88 -0.57 11.53 8.76
C THR A 88 -1.47 11.89 7.56
N GLU A 89 -1.02 12.81 6.71
CA GLU A 89 -1.72 13.18 5.49
C GLU A 89 -1.80 12.01 4.49
N LEU A 90 -0.67 11.36 4.21
CA LEU A 90 -0.62 10.21 3.32
C LEU A 90 -1.49 9.07 3.84
N HIS A 91 -1.46 8.80 5.14
CA HIS A 91 -2.28 7.75 5.76
C HIS A 91 -3.76 8.01 5.52
N LYS A 92 -4.24 9.25 5.69
CA LYS A 92 -5.64 9.63 5.38
C LYS A 92 -5.96 9.41 3.90
N GLU A 93 -5.07 9.83 3.02
CA GLU A 93 -5.25 9.70 1.58
C GLU A 93 -5.29 8.22 1.13
N TYR A 94 -4.35 7.40 1.61
CA TYR A 94 -4.30 5.97 1.33
C TYR A 94 -5.50 5.23 1.91
N ARG A 95 -5.96 5.59 3.11
CA ARG A 95 -7.19 5.05 3.68
C ARG A 95 -8.39 5.32 2.77
N MET A 96 -8.56 6.56 2.32
CA MET A 96 -9.64 6.94 1.40
C MET A 96 -9.55 6.17 0.07
N ARG A 97 -8.34 6.07 -0.52
CA ARG A 97 -8.13 5.27 -1.74
C ARG A 97 -8.49 3.80 -1.54
N ARG A 98 -8.10 3.19 -0.42
CA ARG A 98 -8.43 1.80 -0.09
C ARG A 98 -9.93 1.61 0.08
N GLU A 99 -10.60 2.52 0.77
CA GLU A 99 -12.06 2.51 0.92
C GLU A 99 -12.77 2.57 -0.45
N MET A 100 -12.34 3.49 -1.33
CA MET A 100 -12.88 3.60 -2.68
C MET A 100 -12.67 2.30 -3.47
N LEU A 101 -11.46 1.73 -3.46
CA LEU A 101 -11.15 0.49 -4.17
C LEU A 101 -11.97 -0.69 -3.64
N LEU A 102 -12.13 -0.81 -2.33
CA LEU A 102 -12.95 -1.84 -1.71
C LEU A 102 -14.43 -1.67 -2.07
N LYS A 103 -14.94 -0.43 -2.05
CA LYS A 103 -16.31 -0.16 -2.47
C LYS A 103 -16.53 -0.45 -3.95
N ARG A 104 -15.57 -0.09 -4.82
CA ARG A 104 -15.60 -0.41 -6.24
C ARG A 104 -15.64 -1.93 -6.46
N LEU A 105 -14.84 -2.68 -5.71
CA LEU A 105 -14.87 -4.15 -5.74
C LEU A 105 -16.25 -4.67 -5.29
N ASP A 106 -16.78 -4.17 -4.16
CA ASP A 106 -18.09 -4.55 -3.64
C ASP A 106 -19.19 -4.35 -4.70
N VAL A 107 -19.25 -3.17 -5.31
CA VAL A 107 -20.26 -2.85 -6.35
C VAL A 107 -20.05 -3.66 -7.63
N THR A 108 -18.80 -3.95 -8.00
CA THR A 108 -18.50 -4.80 -9.16
C THR A 108 -19.06 -6.20 -8.95
N ILE A 109 -18.88 -6.80 -7.77
CA ILE A 109 -19.43 -8.12 -7.45
C ILE A 109 -20.96 -8.08 -7.38
N GLN A 110 -21.54 -7.02 -6.83
CA GLN A 110 -23.00 -6.83 -6.81
C GLN A 110 -23.58 -6.79 -8.23
N SER A 111 -22.90 -6.16 -9.20
CA SER A 111 -23.35 -6.11 -10.59
C SER A 111 -23.48 -7.50 -11.23
N PHE A 112 -22.64 -8.47 -10.84
CA PHE A 112 -22.74 -9.84 -11.35
C PHE A 112 -24.00 -10.55 -10.86
N GLN A 113 -24.58 -10.14 -9.72
CA GLN A 113 -25.81 -10.71 -9.19
C GLN A 113 -27.05 -10.31 -10.01
N TRP A 114 -26.92 -9.31 -10.90
CA TRP A 114 -28.02 -8.86 -11.76
C TRP A 114 -28.17 -9.75 -13.01
N SER A 115 -27.21 -10.63 -13.29
CA SER A 115 -27.29 -11.57 -14.39
C SER A 115 -28.24 -12.73 -14.08
N GLU A 116 -29.19 -13.01 -14.97
CA GLU A 116 -30.10 -14.16 -14.82
C GLU A 116 -29.36 -15.50 -14.75
N ARG A 117 -28.21 -15.61 -15.43
CA ARG A 117 -27.36 -16.82 -15.42
C ARG A 117 -26.76 -17.12 -14.03
N LEU A 118 -26.61 -16.09 -13.19
CA LEU A 118 -25.98 -16.18 -11.88
C LEU A 118 -26.98 -16.13 -10.71
N LYS A 119 -28.29 -15.93 -10.97
CA LYS A 119 -29.34 -15.92 -9.93
C LYS A 119 -29.26 -17.15 -9.02
N ASN A 120 -29.04 -18.34 -9.59
CA ASN A 120 -28.98 -19.60 -8.83
C ASN A 120 -27.59 -19.88 -8.20
N GLN A 121 -26.61 -19.00 -8.39
CA GLN A 121 -25.23 -19.16 -7.89
C GLN A 121 -24.82 -18.03 -6.93
N GLN A 122 -25.77 -17.18 -6.52
CA GLN A 122 -25.52 -16.00 -5.70
C GLN A 122 -24.85 -16.35 -4.36
N ASP A 123 -25.35 -17.38 -3.68
CA ASP A 123 -24.81 -17.84 -2.39
C ASP A 123 -23.35 -18.26 -2.50
N ARG A 124 -22.99 -18.95 -3.60
CA ARG A 124 -21.62 -19.37 -3.87
C ARG A 124 -20.70 -18.17 -4.11
N VAL A 125 -21.17 -17.17 -4.84
CA VAL A 125 -20.41 -15.93 -5.10
C VAL A 125 -20.20 -15.17 -3.80
N VAL A 126 -21.24 -15.03 -2.97
CA VAL A 126 -21.17 -14.35 -1.67
C VAL A 126 -20.22 -15.08 -0.72
N ALA A 127 -20.27 -16.41 -0.66
CA ALA A 127 -19.38 -17.20 0.19
C ALA A 127 -17.90 -17.03 -0.19
N VAL A 128 -17.57 -17.14 -1.48
CA VAL A 128 -16.19 -16.96 -1.96
C VAL A 128 -15.72 -15.53 -1.78
N TYR A 129 -16.58 -14.56 -2.09
CA TYR A 129 -16.26 -13.14 -1.99
C TYR A 129 -16.09 -12.69 -0.54
N GLY A 130 -17.02 -13.04 0.35
CA GLY A 130 -17.04 -12.63 1.75
C GLY A 130 -15.75 -13.00 2.48
N ASN A 131 -15.28 -14.25 2.29
CA ASN A 131 -14.02 -14.69 2.88
C ASN A 131 -12.82 -13.83 2.45
N LYS A 132 -12.72 -13.50 1.16
CA LYS A 132 -11.66 -12.63 0.65
C LYS A 132 -11.84 -11.19 1.12
N ARG A 133 -13.08 -10.70 1.12
CA ARG A 133 -13.43 -9.32 1.48
C ARG A 133 -13.14 -9.01 2.95
N ASN A 134 -13.37 -9.97 3.85
CA ASN A 134 -13.09 -9.84 5.27
C ASN A 134 -11.60 -9.77 5.58
N ALA A 135 -10.75 -10.38 4.76
CA ALA A 135 -9.30 -10.28 4.89
C ALA A 135 -8.75 -8.90 4.46
N MET A 136 -9.52 -8.11 3.71
CA MET A 136 -9.09 -6.82 3.19
C MET A 136 -9.44 -5.68 4.17
N LYS A 137 -8.41 -4.99 4.67
CA LYS A 137 -8.55 -3.87 5.61
C LYS A 137 -8.57 -2.52 4.90
N VAL A 138 -9.38 -1.59 5.40
CA VAL A 138 -9.40 -0.19 4.94
C VAL A 138 -8.15 0.55 5.41
N GLU A 139 -7.70 0.29 6.64
CA GLU A 139 -6.48 0.91 7.16
C GLU A 139 -5.26 0.51 6.32
N PRO A 140 -4.44 1.49 5.91
CA PRO A 140 -3.08 1.25 5.45
C PRO A 140 -2.27 0.52 6.52
N ASN A 141 -1.32 -0.31 6.08
CA ASN A 141 -0.36 -1.00 6.95
C ASN A 141 1.05 -0.56 6.54
N VAL A 142 1.30 0.75 6.65
CA VAL A 142 2.57 1.39 6.33
C VAL A 142 2.84 2.44 7.40
N ASP A 143 3.89 2.23 8.17
CA ASP A 143 4.30 3.07 9.29
C ASP A 143 5.65 3.75 9.01
N LEU A 144 6.01 4.70 9.89
CA LEU A 144 7.29 5.38 9.82
C LEU A 144 8.49 4.41 9.96
N ALA A 145 8.29 3.30 10.67
CA ALA A 145 9.30 2.24 10.77
C ALA A 145 9.61 1.60 9.40
N ASP A 146 8.61 1.46 8.52
CA ASP A 146 8.80 0.91 7.17
C ASP A 146 9.64 1.84 6.30
N LEU A 147 9.48 3.16 6.47
CA LEU A 147 10.31 4.16 5.81
C LEU A 147 11.79 4.04 6.21
N LEU A 148 12.06 3.81 7.50
CA LEU A 148 13.43 3.64 8.00
C LEU A 148 14.03 2.28 7.60
N ALA A 149 13.19 1.26 7.45
CA ALA A 149 13.60 -0.07 7.00
C ALA A 149 13.79 -0.16 5.47
N ALA A 150 13.30 0.84 4.72
CA ALA A 150 13.29 0.88 3.26
C ALA A 150 14.70 0.71 2.65
N ARG A 151 14.76 -0.11 1.60
CA ARG A 151 15.99 -0.45 0.87
C ARG A 151 15.93 0.09 -0.55
N ASP A 152 17.10 0.14 -1.19
CA ASP A 152 17.30 0.70 -2.53
C ASP A 152 16.49 0.00 -3.62
N ASP A 153 16.06 -1.25 -3.39
CA ASP A 153 15.16 -1.98 -4.27
C ASP A 153 13.77 -1.33 -4.39
N LEU A 154 13.26 -0.69 -3.34
CA LEU A 154 11.98 0.04 -3.39
C LEU A 154 12.02 1.24 -4.34
N ALA A 155 13.20 1.76 -4.65
CA ALA A 155 13.38 2.82 -5.64
C ALA A 155 13.31 2.27 -7.09
N ILE A 156 13.36 0.96 -7.28
CA ILE A 156 13.28 0.32 -8.60
C ILE A 156 11.80 0.24 -9.02
N LEU A 157 11.36 1.22 -9.79
CA LEU A 157 10.01 1.24 -10.37
C LEU A 157 9.99 0.44 -11.68
N GLU A 158 9.58 -0.83 -11.61
CA GLU A 158 9.30 -1.61 -12.81
C GLU A 158 7.84 -1.42 -13.24
N LYS A 159 7.63 -1.00 -14.50
CA LYS A 159 6.27 -0.87 -15.05
C LYS A 159 5.64 -2.25 -15.16
N THR A 160 4.47 -2.43 -14.57
CA THR A 160 3.69 -3.68 -14.68
C THR A 160 3.26 -4.00 -16.12
N SER A 161 3.23 -2.99 -16.98
CA SER A 161 2.99 -3.13 -18.43
C SER A 161 4.24 -3.49 -19.25
N ASN A 162 5.42 -3.58 -18.63
CA ASN A 162 6.65 -3.89 -19.34
C ASN A 162 6.60 -5.29 -19.93
N ALA A 163 7.09 -5.43 -21.16
CA ALA A 163 7.17 -6.71 -21.87
C ALA A 163 8.02 -7.74 -21.09
N SER A 164 9.09 -7.32 -20.41
CA SER A 164 9.92 -8.22 -19.57
C SER A 164 9.11 -8.90 -18.46
N VAL A 165 8.25 -8.14 -17.77
CA VAL A 165 7.36 -8.62 -16.70
C VAL A 165 6.22 -9.46 -17.28
N ARG A 166 5.63 -9.01 -18.39
CA ARG A 166 4.49 -9.69 -19.02
C ARG A 166 4.87 -11.04 -19.66
N LYS A 167 6.12 -11.21 -20.10
CA LYS A 167 6.61 -12.49 -20.62
C LYS A 167 6.46 -13.63 -19.62
N ASN A 168 6.65 -13.34 -18.32
CA ASN A 168 6.63 -14.33 -17.25
C ASN A 168 5.26 -14.46 -16.55
N THR A 169 4.28 -13.63 -16.91
CA THR A 169 2.95 -13.57 -16.27
C THR A 169 1.81 -13.92 -17.24
N GLN A 170 2.11 -14.71 -18.27
CA GLN A 170 1.09 -15.22 -19.20
C GLN A 170 0.01 -16.01 -18.44
N SER A 171 -1.26 -15.73 -18.75
CA SER A 171 -2.40 -16.44 -18.18
C SER A 171 -3.36 -16.89 -19.26
N SER A 172 -4.34 -17.73 -18.90
CA SER A 172 -5.39 -18.17 -19.82
C SER A 172 -6.18 -17.01 -20.44
N ILE A 173 -6.18 -15.84 -19.79
CA ILE A 173 -6.85 -14.61 -20.24
C ILE A 173 -5.86 -13.70 -20.99
N ASN A 174 -4.65 -13.52 -20.46
CA ASN A 174 -3.61 -12.67 -21.06
C ASN A 174 -2.52 -13.53 -21.71
N LYS A 175 -2.83 -14.11 -22.88
CA LYS A 175 -1.91 -15.00 -23.61
C LYS A 175 -0.94 -14.26 -24.53
N VAL A 176 -1.38 -13.15 -25.12
CA VAL A 176 -0.64 -12.49 -26.21
C VAL A 176 0.17 -11.32 -25.68
N MET A 177 1.47 -11.36 -25.95
CA MET A 177 2.38 -10.22 -25.81
C MET A 177 2.38 -9.45 -27.12
N ILE A 178 1.75 -8.29 -27.13
CA ILE A 178 1.79 -7.38 -28.29
C ILE A 178 3.19 -6.75 -28.30
N GLY A 179 3.91 -6.93 -29.41
CA GLY A 179 5.23 -6.33 -29.61
C GLY A 179 5.17 -4.82 -29.78
N MET A 180 6.25 -4.23 -30.27
CA MET A 180 6.29 -2.80 -30.59
C MET A 180 5.19 -2.45 -31.60
N VAL A 181 4.22 -1.64 -31.19
CA VAL A 181 3.16 -1.14 -32.07
C VAL A 181 3.68 0.14 -32.71
N PRO A 182 3.82 0.21 -34.05
CA PRO A 182 4.18 1.44 -34.74
C PRO A 182 3.21 2.57 -34.40
N ASP A 183 3.69 3.81 -34.42
CA ASP A 183 2.81 4.96 -34.20
C ASP A 183 1.65 4.93 -35.21
N ARG A 184 0.42 5.09 -34.73
CA ARG A 184 -0.80 5.05 -35.53
C ARG A 184 -1.25 6.46 -35.94
N GLY A 185 -0.48 7.50 -35.58
CA GLY A 185 -0.80 8.89 -35.86
C GLY A 185 -2.03 9.36 -35.09
N GLY A 186 -2.62 10.48 -35.52
CA GLY A 186 -3.84 11.03 -34.92
C GLY A 186 -3.59 11.90 -33.70
N ARG A 187 -2.34 12.33 -33.46
CA ARG A 187 -2.08 13.36 -32.47
C ARG A 187 -2.77 14.66 -32.92
N PRO A 188 -3.51 15.35 -32.04
CA PRO A 188 -4.14 16.63 -32.38
C PRO A 188 -3.14 17.67 -32.93
N SER A 189 -1.86 17.56 -32.56
CA SER A 189 -0.77 18.41 -33.06
C SER A 189 -0.27 18.05 -34.47
N GLU A 190 -0.52 16.83 -34.93
CA GLU A 190 -0.15 16.33 -36.28
C GLU A 190 -1.31 16.44 -37.27
N GLN A 191 -2.54 16.66 -36.76
CA GLN A 191 -3.68 16.96 -37.61
C GLN A 191 -3.51 18.34 -38.21
N GLN A 192 -3.54 18.41 -39.53
CA GLN A 192 -3.62 19.69 -40.23
C GLN A 192 -4.88 20.40 -39.74
N ALA A 193 -4.71 21.66 -39.30
CA ALA A 193 -5.83 22.47 -38.85
C ALA A 193 -6.91 22.46 -39.95
N PRO A 194 -8.20 22.30 -39.58
CA PRO A 194 -9.26 22.32 -40.58
C PRO A 194 -9.14 23.63 -41.37
N PRO A 195 -9.38 23.58 -42.69
CA PRO A 195 -9.37 24.80 -43.48
C PRO A 195 -10.32 25.82 -42.83
N PRO A 196 -9.95 27.11 -42.80
CA PRO A 196 -10.79 28.13 -42.19
C PRO A 196 -12.19 28.07 -42.83
N GLU A 197 -13.22 27.92 -41.99
CA GLU A 197 -14.61 27.74 -42.43
C GLU A 197 -15.16 28.94 -43.22
N MET A 198 -14.45 30.07 -43.22
CA MET A 198 -14.79 31.26 -43.99
C MET A 198 -13.62 31.74 -44.86
N PRO A 199 -13.89 32.18 -46.10
CA PRO A 199 -12.90 32.85 -46.94
C PRO A 199 -12.34 34.10 -46.25
N SER A 200 -11.05 34.39 -46.48
CA SER A 200 -10.31 35.51 -45.85
C SER A 200 -10.91 36.91 -46.10
N TRP A 201 -11.84 37.04 -47.03
CA TRP A 201 -12.49 38.30 -47.43
C TRP A 201 -13.88 38.52 -46.82
N GLN A 202 -14.42 37.55 -46.05
CA GLN A 202 -15.68 37.75 -45.32
C GLN A 202 -15.40 38.14 -43.86
N GLN A 203 -15.67 39.40 -43.51
CA GLN A 203 -15.74 39.82 -42.09
C GLN A 203 -16.93 39.15 -41.40
N ARG A 204 -16.71 38.65 -40.18
CA ARG A 204 -17.79 38.16 -39.31
C ARG A 204 -18.83 39.27 -39.15
N PRO A 205 -20.15 39.01 -39.35
CA PRO A 205 -21.17 39.96 -38.95
C PRO A 205 -21.00 40.29 -37.47
N GLY A 206 -20.73 41.56 -37.16
CA GLY A 206 -20.50 42.03 -35.80
C GLY A 206 -21.76 41.86 -34.95
N GLY A 207 -21.81 40.81 -34.14
CA GLY A 207 -22.62 40.76 -32.93
C GLY A 207 -21.89 41.53 -31.84
N GLY A 208 -22.39 42.70 -31.47
CA GLY A 208 -21.70 43.66 -30.62
C GLY A 208 -21.49 43.23 -29.16
N GLY A 209 -20.41 43.79 -28.59
CA GLY A 209 -20.36 44.22 -27.19
C GLY A 209 -19.77 43.25 -26.17
N GLY A 210 -18.65 43.64 -25.55
CA GLY A 210 -18.38 43.31 -24.15
C GLY A 210 -17.01 42.72 -23.82
N GLY A 211 -15.99 43.60 -23.78
CA GLY A 211 -14.95 43.69 -22.74
C GLY A 211 -14.30 42.42 -22.16
N GLY A 212 -12.97 42.37 -22.25
CA GLY A 212 -12.17 41.58 -21.30
C GLY A 212 -10.79 41.22 -21.81
N GLY A 213 -9.89 42.21 -21.86
CA GLY A 213 -8.46 41.93 -21.96
C GLY A 213 -7.99 41.19 -20.72
N GLY A 214 -7.42 40.00 -20.91
CA GLY A 214 -6.71 39.26 -19.90
C GLY A 214 -5.36 38.84 -20.46
N ARG A 215 -4.32 39.63 -20.17
CA ARG A 215 -2.93 39.18 -20.26
C ARG A 215 -2.69 38.19 -19.13
N GLY A 216 -2.15 37.02 -19.48
CA GLY A 216 -1.56 36.02 -18.60
C GLY A 216 -0.61 35.20 -19.44
#